data_AF-A0A7J3SZM8-F1
#
_entry.id   AF-A0A7J3SZM8-F1
#
_cell.length_a   1.000
_cell.length_b   1.000
_cell.length_c   1.000
_cell.angle_alpha   90.00
_cell.angle_beta   90.00
_cell.angle_gamma   90.00
#
_symmetry.space_group_name_H-M   'P 1'
#
loop_
_entity.id
_entity.type
_entity.pdbx_description
1 polymer ?
#
loop_
_entity_poly.entity_id
_entity_poly.type
_entity_poly.pdbx_seq_one_letter_code
_entity_poly.pdbx_strand_id
1 'polypeptide(L)'
;MKREKVSPEEFSTLELMAVCGSRAIRNGDVVFIGTGLPMVAALLAKRTHAQGAKIVFEAGFIDSNAKDIALSIADSRLGYRASGAIGLIETLGLMLQGGHVDVGFVGAAQIDKYGNINTTYIGPFAKPAVRLPGSGGGNDIVSSAKRIVVIMTHEKRKMVNKLDYLTSPGFLTGPGAREKEG
;
A
#
# COMPACT_ATOMS: atom_id res chain seq x y z
N MET A 1 31.88 0.05 2.24
CA MET A 1 31.43 -1.11 1.43
C MET A 1 31.40 -0.67 -0.04
N LYS A 2 32.19 -1.28 -0.93
CA LYS A 2 32.12 -0.97 -2.37
C LYS A 2 30.76 -1.44 -2.89
N ARG A 3 30.01 -0.56 -3.57
CA ARG A 3 28.77 -0.95 -4.24
C ARG A 3 29.13 -1.66 -5.54
N GLU A 4 29.04 -2.97 -5.54
CA GLU A 4 29.13 -3.78 -6.75
C GLU A 4 27.87 -3.50 -7.60
N LYS A 5 28.06 -3.28 -8.90
CA LYS A 5 26.93 -3.09 -9.82
C LYS A 5 26.45 -4.48 -10.25
N VAL A 6 25.20 -4.78 -9.93
CA VAL A 6 24.50 -6.02 -10.31
C VAL A 6 23.99 -5.87 -11.75
N SER A 7 24.11 -6.91 -12.58
CA SER A 7 23.58 -6.89 -13.96
C SER A 7 22.06 -7.07 -13.98
N PRO A 8 21.35 -6.57 -15.02
CA PRO A 8 19.89 -6.71 -15.12
C PRO A 8 19.38 -8.16 -15.14
N GLU A 9 20.22 -9.13 -15.51
CA GLU A 9 19.88 -10.56 -15.57
C GLU A 9 19.94 -11.25 -14.20
N GLU A 10 20.55 -10.60 -13.20
CA GLU A 10 20.73 -11.15 -11.85
C GLU A 10 19.52 -10.91 -10.93
N PHE A 11 18.53 -10.13 -11.35
CA PHE A 11 17.32 -9.86 -10.56
C PHE A 11 16.07 -9.80 -11.42
N SER A 12 14.95 -10.22 -10.85
CA SER A 12 13.63 -10.07 -11.43
C SER A 12 13.12 -8.64 -11.34
N THR A 13 12.21 -8.27 -12.24
CA THR A 13 11.52 -6.97 -12.18
C THR A 13 10.76 -6.77 -10.86
N LEU A 14 10.24 -7.85 -10.25
CA LEU A 14 9.59 -7.79 -8.95
C LEU A 14 10.57 -7.46 -7.82
N GLU A 15 11.77 -8.01 -7.83
CA GLU A 15 12.82 -7.65 -6.86
C GLU A 15 13.24 -6.19 -7.01
N LEU A 16 13.40 -5.72 -8.25
CA LEU A 16 13.67 -4.30 -8.51
C LEU A 16 12.56 -3.41 -7.96
N MET A 17 11.29 -3.76 -8.19
CA MET A 17 10.15 -3.01 -7.66
C MET A 17 10.11 -3.06 -6.13
N ALA A 18 10.42 -4.19 -5.50
CA ALA A 18 10.50 -4.30 -4.04
C ALA A 18 11.58 -3.38 -3.47
N VAL A 19 12.77 -3.33 -4.11
CA VAL A 19 13.86 -2.41 -3.74
C VAL A 19 13.43 -0.96 -3.91
N CYS A 20 12.81 -0.60 -5.04
CA CYS A 20 12.30 0.75 -5.27
C CYS A 20 11.22 1.15 -4.24
N GLY A 21 10.27 0.26 -3.96
CA GLY A 21 9.24 0.46 -2.94
C GLY A 21 9.85 0.64 -1.54
N SER A 22 10.85 -0.18 -1.20
CA SER A 22 11.49 -0.10 0.12
C SER A 22 12.13 1.27 0.38
N ARG A 23 12.71 1.90 -0.66
CA ARG A 23 13.35 3.22 -0.57
C ARG A 23 12.36 4.36 -0.33
N ALA A 24 11.06 4.13 -0.51
CA ALA A 24 10.03 5.13 -0.19
C ALA A 24 9.72 5.18 1.33
N ILE A 25 10.22 4.22 2.09
CA ILE A 25 10.07 4.14 3.55
C ILE A 25 11.30 4.75 4.21
N ARG A 26 11.06 5.66 5.15
CA ARG A 26 12.08 6.31 5.96
C ARG A 26 12.20 5.58 7.30
N ASN A 27 13.38 5.64 7.89
CA ASN A 27 13.58 5.10 9.23
C ASN A 27 12.69 5.85 10.23
N GLY A 28 11.87 5.10 10.99
CA GLY A 28 10.92 5.67 11.95
C GLY A 28 9.52 5.94 11.40
N ASP A 29 9.26 5.76 10.10
CA ASP A 29 7.91 5.86 9.53
C ASP A 29 6.97 4.83 10.18
N VAL A 30 5.73 5.22 10.45
CA VAL A 30 4.59 4.30 10.59
C VAL A 30 4.06 3.97 9.20
N VAL A 31 4.24 2.71 8.80
CA VAL A 31 3.98 2.21 7.44
C VAL A 31 2.74 1.34 7.45
N PHE A 32 1.68 1.74 6.75
CA PHE A 32 0.46 0.95 6.62
C PHE A 32 0.47 0.18 5.30
N ILE A 33 0.39 -1.15 5.37
CA ILE A 33 0.53 -2.03 4.19
C ILE A 33 -0.45 -3.20 4.21
N GLY A 34 -0.69 -3.74 3.01
CA GLY A 34 -1.35 -5.03 2.82
C GLY A 34 -0.36 -6.19 2.61
N THR A 35 -0.75 -7.15 1.76
CA THR A 35 0.09 -8.29 1.37
C THR A 35 0.81 -8.06 0.03
N GLY A 36 1.59 -9.05 -0.41
CA GLY A 36 2.27 -9.01 -1.70
C GLY A 36 3.47 -8.07 -1.73
N LEU A 37 3.65 -7.37 -2.85
CA LEU A 37 4.83 -6.53 -3.08
C LEU A 37 5.02 -5.37 -2.07
N PRO A 38 3.96 -4.68 -1.60
CA PRO A 38 4.05 -3.78 -0.44
C PRO A 38 4.69 -4.40 0.80
N MET A 39 4.31 -5.64 1.13
CA MET A 39 4.85 -6.36 2.29
C MET A 39 6.34 -6.66 2.11
N VAL A 40 6.73 -7.14 0.93
CA VAL A 40 8.14 -7.41 0.64
C VAL A 40 8.97 -6.12 0.71
N ALA A 41 8.49 -5.02 0.13
CA ALA A 41 9.16 -3.72 0.17
C ALA A 41 9.34 -3.21 1.61
N ALA A 42 8.29 -3.29 2.45
CA ALA A 42 8.35 -2.81 3.83
C ALA A 42 9.25 -3.66 4.72
N LEU A 43 9.17 -5.00 4.59
CA LEU A 43 10.05 -5.91 5.31
C LEU A 43 11.51 -5.73 4.87
N LEU A 44 11.76 -5.51 3.58
CA LEU A 44 13.09 -5.19 3.07
C LEU A 44 13.62 -3.88 3.67
N ALA A 45 12.81 -2.83 3.70
CA ALA A 45 13.19 -1.55 4.31
C ALA A 45 13.58 -1.75 5.78
N LYS A 46 12.72 -2.44 6.54
CA LYS A 46 12.93 -2.71 7.96
C LYS A 46 14.16 -3.57 8.24
N ARG A 47 14.48 -4.53 7.37
CA ARG A 47 15.69 -5.38 7.52
C ARG A 47 16.98 -4.74 7.01
N THR A 48 16.90 -3.57 6.37
CA THR A 48 18.08 -2.91 5.77
C THR A 48 18.33 -1.53 6.35
N HIS A 49 17.61 -0.51 5.86
CA HIS A 49 17.92 0.90 6.09
C HIS A 49 16.93 1.62 7.02
N ALA A 50 15.79 1.01 7.33
CA ALA A 50 14.69 1.60 8.09
C ALA A 50 14.25 0.71 9.27
N GLN A 51 15.20 0.24 10.08
CA GLN A 51 14.96 -0.72 11.18
C GLN A 51 13.99 -0.21 12.26
N GLY A 52 13.90 1.12 12.42
CA GLY A 52 12.96 1.80 13.30
C GLY A 52 11.56 1.96 12.73
N ALA A 53 11.32 1.66 11.44
CA ALA A 53 9.99 1.73 10.85
C ALA A 53 9.00 0.75 11.51
N LYS A 54 7.75 1.19 11.64
CA LYS A 54 6.67 0.46 12.31
C LYS A 54 5.61 0.03 11.32
N ILE A 55 5.55 -1.27 11.04
CA ILE A 55 4.64 -1.81 10.03
C ILE A 55 3.29 -2.11 10.67
N VAL A 56 2.22 -1.56 10.12
CA VAL A 56 0.84 -1.72 10.58
C VAL A 56 0.02 -2.44 9.51
N PHE A 57 -0.76 -3.43 9.94
CA PHE A 57 -1.69 -4.17 9.09
C PHE A 57 -3.13 -3.86 9.49
N GLU A 58 -4.04 -3.84 8.52
CA GLU A 58 -5.47 -3.54 8.72
C GLU A 58 -6.16 -4.45 9.76
N ALA A 59 -5.71 -5.70 9.92
CA ALA A 59 -6.20 -6.60 10.97
C ALA A 59 -5.77 -6.19 12.40
N GLY A 60 -4.98 -5.11 12.54
CA GLY A 60 -4.58 -4.51 13.80
C GLY A 60 -3.29 -5.04 14.41
N PHE A 61 -2.50 -5.80 13.65
CA PHE A 61 -1.16 -6.21 14.09
C PHE A 61 -0.16 -5.07 13.91
N ILE A 62 0.41 -4.61 15.02
CA ILE A 62 1.34 -3.47 15.06
C ILE A 62 2.77 -3.96 15.20
N ASP A 63 3.62 -3.47 14.30
CA ASP A 63 5.04 -3.73 14.22
C ASP A 63 5.41 -5.22 14.31
N SER A 64 4.70 -6.02 13.51
CA SER A 64 4.88 -7.47 13.47
C SER A 64 6.33 -7.85 13.17
N ASN A 65 6.99 -8.52 14.12
CA ASN A 65 8.29 -9.17 13.90
C ASN A 65 8.10 -10.61 13.37
N ALA A 66 7.25 -10.76 12.36
CA ALA A 66 6.96 -12.04 11.73
C ALA A 66 8.23 -12.69 11.17
N LYS A 67 8.37 -14.00 11.42
CA LYS A 67 9.51 -14.79 10.92
C LYS A 67 9.42 -14.99 9.41
N ASP A 68 8.21 -15.26 8.94
CA ASP A 68 7.89 -15.60 7.56
C ASP A 68 6.92 -14.59 6.95
N ILE A 69 6.89 -14.53 5.62
CA ILE A 69 5.94 -13.70 4.88
C ILE A 69 4.53 -14.24 5.11
N ALA A 70 3.64 -13.38 5.59
CA ALA A 70 2.23 -13.71 5.80
C ALA A 70 1.48 -13.76 4.46
N LEU A 71 0.57 -14.73 4.33
CA LEU A 71 -0.26 -14.87 3.13
C LEU A 71 -1.48 -13.93 3.15
N SER A 72 -1.90 -13.52 4.35
CA SER A 72 -3.01 -12.61 4.60
C SER A 72 -2.61 -11.57 5.63
N ILE A 73 -3.30 -10.43 5.65
CA ILE A 73 -3.17 -9.43 6.72
C ILE A 73 -3.74 -9.93 8.06
N ALA A 74 -4.62 -10.93 8.04
CA ALA A 74 -5.21 -11.55 9.23
C ALA A 74 -4.48 -12.83 9.68
N ASP A 75 -3.28 -13.05 9.16
CA ASP A 75 -2.49 -14.24 9.44
C ASP A 75 -1.93 -14.22 10.87
N SER A 76 -2.06 -15.33 11.61
CA SER A 76 -1.56 -15.43 12.99
C SER A 76 -0.05 -15.23 13.10
N ARG A 77 0.71 -15.47 12.02
CA ARG A 77 2.14 -15.15 11.92
C ARG A 77 2.42 -13.66 12.16
N LEU A 78 1.48 -12.79 11.79
CA LEU A 78 1.60 -11.35 12.02
C LEU A 78 1.39 -11.00 13.50
N GLY A 79 0.51 -11.73 14.21
CA GLY A 79 0.22 -11.49 15.63
C GLY A 79 1.24 -12.07 16.61
N TYR A 80 1.84 -13.23 16.32
CA TYR A 80 2.67 -13.98 17.27
C TYR A 80 3.84 -13.19 17.90
N ARG A 81 4.38 -12.19 17.19
CA ARG A 81 5.43 -11.28 17.68
C ARG A 81 5.14 -9.82 17.33
N ALA A 82 3.86 -9.46 17.28
CA ALA A 82 3.48 -8.07 17.16
C ALA A 82 3.84 -7.32 18.45
N SER A 83 4.20 -6.05 18.31
CA SER A 83 4.38 -5.16 19.46
C SER A 83 3.03 -4.80 20.11
N GLY A 84 1.94 -4.92 19.35
CA GLY A 84 0.58 -4.77 19.85
C GLY A 84 -0.43 -5.37 18.87
N ALA A 85 -1.62 -5.66 19.39
CA ALA A 85 -2.78 -6.05 18.60
C ALA A 85 -3.97 -5.19 19.04
N ILE A 86 -4.57 -4.49 18.08
CA ILE A 86 -5.77 -3.65 18.28
C ILE A 86 -6.86 -4.11 17.31
N GLY A 87 -8.07 -3.59 17.43
CA GLY A 87 -9.14 -3.92 16.50
C GLY A 87 -9.01 -3.18 15.17
N LEU A 88 -9.80 -3.63 14.19
CA LEU A 88 -9.91 -3.01 12.87
C LEU A 88 -10.33 -1.54 12.98
N ILE A 89 -11.29 -1.24 13.85
CA ILE A 89 -11.84 0.12 14.03
C ILE A 89 -10.76 1.05 14.61
N GLU A 90 -9.98 0.60 15.58
CA GLU A 90 -8.88 1.38 16.14
C GLU A 90 -7.76 1.56 15.11
N THR A 91 -7.52 0.55 14.27
CA THR A 91 -6.48 0.60 13.23
C THR A 91 -6.84 1.60 12.12
N LEU A 92 -8.07 1.57 11.61
CA LEU A 92 -8.49 2.48 10.54
C LEU A 92 -8.86 3.87 11.11
N GLY A 93 -9.58 3.92 12.22
CA GLY A 93 -10.06 5.17 12.81
C GLY A 93 -9.00 5.91 13.61
N LEU A 94 -8.40 5.27 14.62
CA LEU A 94 -7.46 5.97 15.51
C LEU A 94 -6.08 6.13 14.87
N MET A 95 -5.51 5.06 14.31
CA MET A 95 -4.15 5.13 13.75
C MET A 95 -4.12 5.84 12.39
N LEU A 96 -4.94 5.38 11.44
CA LEU A 96 -4.87 5.87 10.07
C LEU A 96 -5.60 7.21 9.90
N GLN A 97 -6.91 7.28 10.18
CA GLN A 97 -7.68 8.53 10.09
C GLN A 97 -7.26 9.56 11.14
N GLY A 98 -6.76 9.13 12.31
CA GLY A 98 -6.15 10.01 13.32
C GLY A 98 -4.79 10.59 12.92
N GLY A 99 -4.25 10.28 11.74
CA GLY A 99 -3.06 10.93 11.19
C GLY A 99 -1.73 10.38 11.75
N HIS A 100 -1.73 9.18 12.33
CA HIS A 100 -0.52 8.54 12.85
C HIS A 100 0.23 7.69 11.80
N VAL A 101 -0.32 7.53 10.60
CA VAL A 101 0.32 6.80 9.49
C VAL A 101 1.10 7.75 8.58
N ASP A 102 2.40 7.54 8.48
CA ASP A 102 3.30 8.39 7.68
C ASP A 102 3.32 8.00 6.21
N VAL A 103 3.20 6.71 5.91
CA VAL A 103 3.15 6.21 4.53
C VAL A 103 2.23 5.01 4.40
N GLY A 104 1.35 5.08 3.41
CA GLY A 104 0.45 4.01 3.01
C GLY A 104 0.87 3.39 1.68
N PHE A 105 0.91 2.06 1.61
CA PHE A 105 1.13 1.35 0.35
C PHE A 105 -0.15 0.74 -0.18
N VAL A 106 -0.44 0.96 -1.46
CA VAL A 106 -1.60 0.39 -2.15
C VAL A 106 -1.22 -0.15 -3.52
N GLY A 107 -1.99 -1.12 -3.99
CA GLY A 107 -2.00 -1.54 -5.39
C GLY A 107 -3.19 -0.94 -6.14
N ALA A 108 -3.21 -1.10 -7.46
CA ALA A 108 -4.31 -0.63 -8.30
C ALA A 108 -4.57 -1.60 -9.46
N ALA A 109 -5.84 -1.79 -9.79
CA ALA A 109 -6.24 -2.44 -11.04
C ALA A 109 -6.36 -1.41 -12.18
N GLN A 110 -6.81 -0.20 -11.88
CA GLN A 110 -6.63 0.98 -12.72
C GLN A 110 -6.18 2.16 -11.86
N ILE A 111 -5.37 3.03 -12.44
CA ILE A 111 -5.01 4.34 -11.91
C ILE A 111 -5.14 5.37 -13.04
N ASP A 112 -5.59 6.57 -12.71
CA ASP A 112 -5.66 7.68 -13.66
C ASP A 112 -4.54 8.71 -13.48
N LYS A 113 -4.53 9.73 -14.36
CA LYS A 113 -3.53 10.80 -14.35
C LYS A 113 -3.52 11.67 -13.09
N TYR A 114 -4.57 11.59 -12.26
CA TYR A 114 -4.66 12.29 -10.98
C TYR A 114 -4.35 11.36 -9.80
N GLY A 115 -3.93 10.13 -10.06
CA GLY A 115 -3.63 9.14 -9.03
C GLY A 115 -4.87 8.56 -8.36
N ASN A 116 -6.06 8.73 -8.94
CA ASN A 116 -7.26 8.04 -8.45
C ASN A 116 -7.14 6.55 -8.75
N ILE A 117 -7.65 5.70 -7.85
CA ILE A 117 -7.46 4.26 -7.94
C ILE A 117 -8.79 3.53 -8.07
N ASN A 118 -8.80 2.49 -8.91
CA ASN A 118 -9.84 1.50 -8.99
C ASN A 118 -9.30 0.12 -8.57
N THR A 119 -9.99 -0.50 -7.61
CA THR A 119 -9.82 -1.90 -7.20
C THR A 119 -11.16 -2.61 -7.04
N THR A 120 -12.26 -2.06 -7.58
CA THR A 120 -13.62 -2.56 -7.33
C THR A 120 -14.28 -3.19 -8.55
N TYR A 121 -14.37 -2.47 -9.67
CA TYR A 121 -15.11 -2.93 -10.86
C TYR A 121 -14.40 -2.54 -12.16
N ILE A 122 -14.34 -3.47 -13.12
CA ILE A 122 -13.95 -3.15 -14.51
C ILE A 122 -15.20 -3.17 -15.38
N GLY A 123 -15.40 -2.13 -16.18
CA GLY A 123 -16.65 -1.86 -16.91
C GLY A 123 -17.76 -1.23 -16.05
N PRO A 124 -19.00 -1.14 -16.58
CA PRO A 124 -20.10 -0.41 -15.94
C PRO A 124 -20.48 -1.00 -14.57
N PHE A 125 -20.66 -0.14 -13.56
CA PHE A 125 -21.01 -0.55 -12.19
C PHE A 125 -22.25 -1.46 -12.09
N ALA A 126 -23.31 -1.16 -12.85
CA ALA A 126 -24.56 -1.92 -12.81
C ALA A 126 -24.43 -3.36 -13.37
N LYS A 127 -23.46 -3.60 -14.26
CA LYS A 127 -23.17 -4.91 -14.86
C LYS A 127 -21.68 -5.00 -15.20
N PRO A 128 -20.82 -5.20 -14.20
CA PRO A 128 -19.38 -5.15 -14.39
C PRO A 128 -18.90 -6.35 -15.20
N ALA A 129 -17.91 -6.15 -16.06
CA ALA A 129 -17.24 -7.24 -16.76
C ALA A 129 -16.38 -8.08 -15.80
N VAL A 130 -15.75 -7.42 -14.83
CA VAL A 130 -14.96 -8.07 -13.77
C VAL A 130 -15.27 -7.41 -12.42
N ARG A 131 -15.61 -8.23 -11.42
CA ARG A 131 -15.64 -7.83 -10.01
C ARG A 131 -14.27 -8.11 -9.38
N LEU A 132 -13.63 -7.08 -8.87
CA LEU A 132 -12.34 -7.15 -8.17
C LEU A 132 -12.57 -7.33 -6.65
N PRO A 133 -11.52 -7.49 -5.83
CA PRO A 133 -11.69 -7.65 -4.38
C PRO A 133 -12.43 -6.47 -3.69
N GLY A 134 -12.33 -5.25 -4.23
CA GLY A 134 -12.93 -4.04 -3.66
C GLY A 134 -11.93 -3.15 -2.92
N SER A 135 -12.45 -2.24 -2.10
CA SER A 135 -11.65 -1.26 -1.36
C SER A 135 -10.72 -1.91 -0.33
N GLY A 136 -11.26 -2.80 0.51
CA GLY A 136 -10.62 -3.07 1.81
C GLY A 136 -10.38 -1.75 2.55
N GLY A 137 -9.27 -1.62 3.27
CA GLY A 137 -8.76 -0.34 3.80
C GLY A 137 -8.05 0.54 2.77
N GLY A 138 -8.08 0.19 1.46
CA GLY A 138 -7.39 0.95 0.42
C GLY A 138 -7.95 2.36 0.23
N ASN A 139 -9.25 2.59 0.46
CA ASN A 139 -9.81 3.94 0.49
C ASN A 139 -9.25 4.73 1.67
N ASP A 140 -9.34 4.20 2.89
CA ASP A 140 -8.84 4.85 4.10
C ASP A 140 -7.35 5.22 4.00
N ILE A 141 -6.54 4.32 3.43
CA ILE A 141 -5.10 4.53 3.26
C ILE A 141 -4.87 5.76 2.37
N VAL A 142 -5.48 5.76 1.18
CA VAL A 142 -5.26 6.83 0.20
C VAL A 142 -5.84 8.16 0.69
N SER A 143 -6.94 8.12 1.43
CA SER A 143 -7.61 9.29 1.99
C SER A 143 -6.85 9.91 3.17
N SER A 144 -6.17 9.10 4.02
CA SER A 144 -5.73 9.57 5.34
C SER A 144 -4.22 9.47 5.61
N ALA A 145 -3.49 8.59 4.92
CA ALA A 145 -2.04 8.50 5.14
C ALA A 145 -1.33 9.75 4.60
N LYS A 146 -0.30 10.23 5.31
CA LYS A 146 0.42 11.47 4.96
C LYS A 146 1.11 11.39 3.59
N ARG A 147 1.53 10.19 3.18
CA ARG A 147 2.14 9.92 1.87
C ARG A 147 1.61 8.60 1.33
N ILE A 148 1.33 8.56 0.03
CA ILE A 148 0.84 7.36 -0.64
C ILE A 148 1.91 6.83 -1.60
N VAL A 149 2.17 5.53 -1.53
CA VAL A 149 2.99 4.80 -2.49
C VAL A 149 2.12 3.80 -3.21
N VAL A 150 1.89 4.03 -4.49
CA VAL A 150 1.21 3.05 -5.36
C VAL A 150 2.27 2.15 -5.98
N ILE A 151 2.13 0.84 -5.81
CA ILE A 151 3.02 -0.15 -6.41
C ILE A 151 2.23 -1.17 -7.21
N MET A 152 2.45 -1.20 -8.52
CA MET A 152 1.75 -2.10 -9.44
C MET A 152 2.57 -2.31 -10.72
N THR A 153 2.25 -3.37 -11.47
CA THR A 153 2.82 -3.61 -12.81
C THR A 153 2.39 -2.52 -13.79
N HIS A 154 3.28 -2.15 -14.71
CA HIS A 154 3.01 -1.13 -15.71
C HIS A 154 2.38 -1.74 -16.95
N GLU A 155 1.07 -1.55 -17.12
CA GLU A 155 0.31 -2.06 -18.26
C GLU A 155 -0.69 -1.00 -18.75
N LYS A 156 -0.90 -0.90 -20.07
CA LYS A 156 -1.81 0.08 -20.68
C LYS A 156 -3.24 0.01 -20.12
N ARG A 157 -3.73 -1.19 -19.80
CA ARG A 157 -5.06 -1.39 -19.21
C ARG A 157 -5.19 -0.87 -17.77
N LYS A 158 -4.05 -0.68 -17.07
CA LYS A 158 -4.01 -0.17 -15.70
C LYS A 158 -3.80 1.34 -15.66
N MET A 159 -3.09 1.91 -16.63
CA MET A 159 -2.89 3.37 -16.75
C MET A 159 -3.95 3.97 -17.68
N VAL A 160 -5.04 4.48 -17.12
CA VAL A 160 -6.22 4.92 -17.89
C VAL A 160 -6.46 6.42 -17.79
N ASN A 161 -7.13 7.02 -18.77
CA ASN A 161 -7.51 8.44 -18.67
C ASN A 161 -8.68 8.68 -17.72
N LYS A 162 -9.57 7.69 -17.59
CA LYS A 162 -10.76 7.71 -16.74
C LYS A 162 -10.94 6.31 -16.16
N LEU A 163 -11.15 6.23 -14.85
CA LEU A 163 -11.45 4.99 -14.17
C LEU A 163 -12.86 4.50 -14.53
N ASP A 164 -13.05 3.18 -14.55
CA ASP A 164 -14.38 2.60 -14.61
C ASP A 164 -15.15 2.81 -13.29
N TYR A 165 -14.42 2.82 -12.17
CA TYR A 165 -14.95 3.07 -10.84
C TYR A 165 -13.91 3.77 -9.96
N LEU A 166 -14.33 4.78 -9.20
CA LEU A 166 -13.48 5.46 -8.21
C LEU A 166 -13.56 4.71 -6.89
N THR A 167 -12.54 3.91 -6.57
CA THR A 167 -12.46 3.21 -5.28
C THR A 167 -11.78 4.06 -4.21
N SER A 168 -10.61 4.62 -4.56
CA SER A 168 -9.81 5.44 -3.63
C SER A 168 -9.43 6.78 -4.27
N PRO A 169 -9.64 7.90 -3.56
CA PRO A 169 -9.48 9.24 -4.13
C PRO A 169 -8.00 9.67 -4.14
N GLY A 170 -7.43 9.88 -5.32
CA GLY A 170 -6.11 10.48 -5.48
C GLY A 170 -6.17 11.99 -5.29
N PHE A 171 -5.84 12.74 -6.34
CA PHE A 171 -6.08 14.18 -6.42
C PHE A 171 -7.40 14.53 -7.12
N LEU A 172 -8.30 13.56 -7.26
CA LEU A 172 -9.62 13.71 -7.87
C LEU A 172 -9.55 14.29 -9.29
N THR A 173 -9.72 15.60 -9.44
CA THR A 173 -9.71 16.29 -10.73
C THR A 173 -8.50 17.20 -10.94
N GLY A 174 -7.57 17.26 -9.98
CA GLY A 174 -6.35 18.06 -10.06
C GLY A 174 -6.06 18.88 -8.79
N PRO A 175 -5.12 19.83 -8.87
CA PRO A 175 -4.73 20.67 -7.73
C PRO A 175 -5.93 21.37 -7.07
N GLY A 176 -6.04 21.28 -5.74
CA GLY A 176 -7.12 21.91 -4.96
C GLY A 176 -8.46 21.17 -4.99
N ALA A 177 -8.59 20.07 -5.75
CA ALA A 177 -9.85 19.31 -5.80
C ALA A 177 -10.08 18.46 -4.56
N ARG A 178 -9.01 17.86 -4.01
CA ARG A 178 -9.10 17.03 -2.81
C ARG A 178 -9.53 17.87 -1.61
N GLU A 179 -8.89 19.01 -1.40
CA GLU A 179 -9.13 19.94 -0.31
C GLU A 179 -10.55 20.52 -0.31
N LYS A 180 -11.21 20.57 -1.47
CA LYS A 180 -12.61 20.99 -1.59
C LYS A 180 -13.61 19.93 -1.13
N GLU A 181 -13.25 18.65 -1.25
CA GLU A 181 -14.10 17.53 -0.83
C GLU A 181 -13.88 17.15 0.64
N GLY A 182 -12.77 17.59 1.25
CA GLY A 182 -12.41 17.35 2.66
C GLY A 182 -11.10 16.61 2.82
#